data_AF-A0A2G6N164-F1
#
_entry.id   AF-A0A2G6N164-F1
#
_cell.length_a   1.000
_cell.length_b   1.000
_cell.length_c   1.000
_cell.angle_alpha   90.00
_cell.angle_beta   90.00
_cell.angle_gamma   90.00
#
_symmetry.space_group_name_H-M   'P 1'
#
loop_
_entity.id
_entity.type
_entity.pdbx_description
1 polymer ?
#
loop_
_entity_poly.entity_id
_entity_poly.type
_entity_poly.pdbx_seq_one_letter_code
_entity_poly.pdbx_strand_id
1 'polypeptide(L)'
;AVPLFERFFVGGIFTVRGFQRNSIGEKLFIASNPDGTTDDITIGGEKELIFNAEIEFPIFKEVQIRGVVFFDAGNAWGADQALDPFDLRTSVGFGFRWNSPVGPLRFEWGFPLDPKPGEDTEAFEFTIGNSF
;
A
#
# COMPACT_ATOMS: atom_id res chain seq x y z
N ALA A 1 -20.86 0.98 -14.56
CA ALA A 1 -20.18 0.26 -13.47
C ALA A 1 -19.04 -0.52 -14.09
N VAL A 2 -17.83 -0.30 -13.60
CA VAL A 2 -16.61 -1.01 -14.01
C VAL A 2 -16.58 -2.39 -13.35
N PRO A 3 -16.28 -3.48 -14.08
CA PRO A 3 -16.15 -4.82 -13.49
C PRO A 3 -15.09 -4.89 -12.38
N LEU A 4 -15.28 -5.74 -11.38
CA LEU A 4 -14.38 -5.86 -10.22
C LEU A 4 -12.90 -6.11 -10.60
N PHE A 5 -12.66 -6.91 -11.64
CA PHE A 5 -11.31 -7.23 -12.09
C PHE A 5 -10.61 -6.09 -12.86
N GLU A 6 -11.35 -5.02 -13.20
CA GLU A 6 -10.83 -3.80 -13.81
C GLU A 6 -10.74 -2.64 -12.81
N ARG A 7 -11.07 -2.87 -11.53
CA ARG A 7 -10.96 -1.84 -10.48
C ARG A 7 -9.53 -1.66 -10.03
N PHE A 8 -9.26 -0.45 -9.53
CA PHE A 8 -8.00 -0.07 -8.91
C PHE A 8 -7.94 -0.57 -7.46
N PHE A 9 -6.77 -1.05 -7.05
CA PHE A 9 -6.52 -1.55 -5.70
C PHE A 9 -5.29 -0.88 -5.11
N VAL A 10 -5.43 -0.38 -3.89
CA VAL A 10 -4.39 0.37 -3.18
C VAL A 10 -4.03 -0.37 -1.88
N GLY A 11 -2.80 -0.21 -1.43
CA GLY A 11 -2.19 -0.96 -0.33
C GLY A 11 -1.14 -1.95 -0.83
N GLY A 12 -0.04 -2.05 -0.08
CA GLY A 12 1.09 -2.93 -0.34
C GLY A 12 2.28 -2.25 -1.04
N ILE A 13 3.32 -3.04 -1.28
CA ILE A 13 4.69 -2.60 -1.60
C ILE A 13 4.86 -1.76 -2.87
N PHE A 14 3.85 -1.75 -3.74
CA PHE A 14 3.84 -1.02 -5.01
C PHE A 14 2.94 0.23 -4.99
N THR A 15 2.20 0.47 -3.92
CA THR A 15 1.29 1.62 -3.81
C THR A 15 1.50 2.35 -2.49
N VAL A 16 0.86 1.93 -1.41
CA VAL A 16 0.99 2.51 -0.07
C VAL A 16 1.49 1.44 0.88
N ARG A 17 2.79 1.46 1.17
CA ARG A 17 3.44 0.50 2.08
C ARG A 17 2.94 0.65 3.50
N GLY A 18 3.03 -0.40 4.31
CA GLY A 18 2.50 -0.38 5.68
C GLY A 18 1.03 -0.79 5.78
N PHE A 19 0.33 -0.86 4.65
CA PHE A 19 -1.02 -1.41 4.51
C PHE A 19 -0.94 -2.73 3.75
N GLN A 20 -1.77 -3.70 4.14
CA GLN A 20 -1.85 -4.97 3.42
C GLN A 20 -2.19 -4.74 1.94
N ARG A 21 -1.72 -5.66 1.10
CA ARG A 21 -2.00 -5.60 -0.33
C ARG A 21 -3.49 -5.50 -0.61
N ASN A 22 -3.88 -4.51 -1.41
CA ASN A 22 -5.27 -4.27 -1.83
C ASN A 22 -6.26 -3.96 -0.68
N SER A 23 -5.79 -3.53 0.49
CA SER A 23 -6.67 -3.25 1.63
C SER A 23 -7.31 -1.86 1.62
N ILE A 24 -6.78 -0.92 0.83
CA ILE A 24 -7.28 0.45 0.74
C ILE A 24 -8.24 0.59 -0.45
N GLY A 25 -9.47 1.02 -0.18
CA GLY A 25 -10.44 1.39 -1.21
C GLY A 25 -11.88 1.33 -0.72
N GLU A 26 -12.83 1.37 -1.67
CA GLU A 26 -14.25 1.11 -1.40
C GLU A 26 -14.42 -0.27 -0.75
N LYS A 27 -15.18 -0.31 0.34
CA LYS A 27 -15.49 -1.53 1.08
C LYS A 27 -16.94 -1.94 0.84
N LEU A 28 -17.15 -3.24 0.63
CA LEU A 28 -18.47 -3.86 0.58
C LEU A 28 -18.77 -4.46 1.96
N PHE A 29 -19.87 -4.00 2.55
CA PHE A 29 -20.43 -4.60 3.76
C PHE A 29 -20.92 -6.02 3.48
N ILE A 30 -20.46 -6.99 4.28
CA ILE A 30 -20.86 -8.39 4.18
C ILE A 30 -21.84 -8.75 5.30
N ALA A 31 -21.47 -8.48 6.55
CA ALA A 31 -22.29 -8.84 7.70
C ALA A 31 -21.99 -7.96 8.93
N SER A 32 -22.93 -7.91 9.85
CA SER A 32 -22.71 -7.39 11.21
C SER A 32 -22.51 -8.57 12.16
N ASN A 33 -21.45 -8.49 12.96
CA ASN A 33 -21.13 -9.48 13.96
C ASN A 33 -21.86 -9.19 15.29
N PRO A 34 -22.17 -10.24 16.09
CA PRO A 34 -22.80 -10.06 17.40
C PRO A 34 -22.00 -9.22 18.41
N ASP A 35 -20.69 -9.03 18.17
CA ASP A 35 -19.80 -8.19 18.96
C ASP A 35 -19.83 -6.70 18.56
N GLY A 36 -20.64 -6.34 17.57
CA GLY A 36 -20.78 -4.97 17.06
C GLY A 36 -19.76 -4.58 15.98
N THR A 37 -18.92 -5.51 15.51
CA THR A 37 -18.03 -5.29 14.37
C THR A 37 -18.74 -5.56 13.04
N THR A 38 -18.19 -5.02 11.94
CA THR A 38 -18.66 -5.30 10.59
C THR A 38 -17.60 -6.09 9.83
N ASP A 39 -18.05 -7.15 9.16
CA ASP A 39 -17.25 -7.84 8.17
C ASP A 39 -17.38 -7.08 6.86
N ASP A 40 -16.27 -6.51 6.42
CA ASP A 40 -16.18 -5.76 5.17
C ASP A 40 -15.09 -6.36 4.29
N ILE A 41 -15.28 -6.31 2.97
CA ILE A 41 -14.25 -6.67 1.99
C ILE A 41 -13.92 -5.47 1.11
N THR A 42 -12.63 -5.20 0.91
CA THR A 42 -12.20 -4.16 -0.03
C THR A 42 -12.46 -4.63 -1.46
N ILE A 43 -13.30 -3.89 -2.19
CA ILE A 43 -13.69 -4.17 -3.58
C ILE A 43 -12.97 -3.27 -4.58
N GLY A 44 -12.00 -2.48 -4.13
CA GLY A 44 -11.26 -1.53 -4.97
C GLY A 44 -12.14 -0.37 -5.48
N GLY A 45 -11.53 0.56 -6.20
CA GLY A 45 -12.20 1.77 -6.72
C GLY A 45 -12.24 1.85 -8.24
N GLU A 46 -13.11 2.70 -8.77
CA GLU A 46 -13.10 3.10 -10.19
C GLU A 46 -12.19 4.32 -10.43
N LYS A 47 -11.76 4.98 -9.35
CA LYS A 47 -10.83 6.12 -9.35
C LYS A 47 -9.76 5.86 -8.31
N GLU A 48 -8.51 6.21 -8.60
CA GLU A 48 -7.41 6.14 -7.63
C GLU A 48 -6.57 7.41 -7.65
N LEU A 49 -5.92 7.69 -6.52
CA LEU A 49 -4.86 8.67 -6.41
C LEU A 49 -3.76 8.06 -5.56
N ILE A 50 -2.53 8.08 -6.08
CA ILE A 50 -1.34 7.58 -5.38
C ILE A 50 -0.25 8.65 -5.50
N PHE A 51 0.44 8.89 -4.40
CA PHE A 51 1.60 9.76 -4.32
C PHE A 51 2.68 9.08 -3.46
N ASN A 52 3.87 8.92 -4.04
CA ASN A 52 5.02 8.34 -3.36
C ASN A 52 6.20 9.30 -3.45
N ALA A 53 6.83 9.58 -2.31
CA ALA A 53 8.06 10.34 -2.21
C ALA A 53 9.13 9.47 -1.55
N GLU A 54 10.26 9.28 -2.23
CA GLU A 54 11.36 8.43 -1.76
C GLU A 54 12.69 9.17 -1.82
N ILE A 55 13.55 8.88 -0.84
CA ILE A 55 14.96 9.23 -0.86
C ILE A 55 15.77 7.94 -0.77
N GLU A 56 16.47 7.62 -1.85
CA GLU A 56 17.43 6.51 -1.87
C GLU A 56 18.86 7.02 -1.65
N PHE A 57 19.63 6.26 -0.86
CA PHE A 57 21.02 6.55 -0.62
C PHE A 57 21.87 5.27 -0.60
N PRO A 58 23.13 5.32 -1.06
CA PRO A 58 24.00 4.16 -1.01
C PRO A 58 24.38 3.84 0.43
N ILE A 59 24.29 2.56 0.81
CA ILE A 59 24.85 2.05 2.07
C ILE A 59 26.19 1.36 1.78
N PHE A 60 26.19 0.43 0.82
CA PHE A 60 27.40 -0.25 0.33
C PHE A 60 27.40 -0.23 -1.19
N LYS A 61 28.23 0.62 -1.79
CA LYS A 61 28.25 0.84 -3.24
C LYS A 61 28.80 -0.37 -3.99
N GLU A 62 29.78 -1.04 -3.40
CA GLU A 62 30.53 -2.16 -3.97
C GLU A 62 29.63 -3.38 -4.20
N VAL A 63 28.63 -3.57 -3.34
CA VAL A 63 27.67 -4.68 -3.41
C VAL A 63 26.26 -4.21 -3.78
N GLN A 64 26.12 -2.97 -4.23
CA GLN A 64 24.85 -2.38 -4.71
C GLN A 64 23.71 -2.46 -3.68
N ILE A 65 24.02 -2.21 -2.41
CA ILE A 65 23.01 -2.08 -1.34
C ILE A 65 22.69 -0.60 -1.15
N ARG A 66 21.40 -0.27 -1.28
CA ARG A 66 20.86 1.06 -1.04
C ARG A 66 19.87 1.03 0.12
N GLY A 67 19.89 2.09 0.92
CA GLY A 67 18.83 2.39 1.86
C GLY A 67 17.79 3.25 1.18
N VAL A 68 16.54 3.15 1.62
CA VAL A 68 15.45 4.03 1.22
C VAL A 68 14.71 4.50 2.45
N VAL A 69 14.30 5.77 2.45
CA VAL A 69 13.24 6.29 3.32
C VAL A 69 12.14 6.83 2.44
N PHE A 70 10.90 6.70 2.88
CA PHE A 70 9.76 7.03 2.04
C PHE A 70 8.59 7.63 2.82
N PHE A 71 7.75 8.33 2.07
CA PHE A 71 6.41 8.74 2.42
C PHE A 71 5.47 8.30 1.30
N ASP A 72 4.42 7.56 1.64
CA ASP A 72 3.38 7.13 0.71
C ASP A 72 2.04 7.74 1.10
N ALA A 73 1.24 8.07 0.11
CA ALA A 73 -0.13 8.51 0.26
C ALA A 73 -0.99 7.92 -0.86
N GLY A 74 -2.16 7.39 -0.55
CA GLY A 74 -3.06 6.93 -1.60
C GLY A 74 -4.42 6.46 -1.12
N ASN A 75 -5.37 6.39 -2.05
CA ASN A 75 -6.70 5.82 -1.85
C ASN A 75 -7.35 5.45 -3.20
N ALA A 76 -8.40 4.61 -3.13
CA ALA A 76 -9.24 4.25 -4.25
C ALA A 76 -10.73 4.44 -3.90
N TRP A 77 -11.50 5.02 -4.81
CA TRP A 77 -12.90 5.40 -4.59
C TRP A 77 -13.84 4.73 -5.59
N GLY A 78 -15.01 4.31 -5.12
CA GLY A 78 -16.09 3.77 -5.92
C GLY A 78 -16.69 4.78 -6.91
N ALA A 79 -17.55 4.32 -7.82
CA ALA A 79 -18.16 5.16 -8.85
C ALA A 79 -18.84 6.42 -8.29
N ASP A 80 -19.65 6.22 -7.24
CA ASP A 80 -20.48 7.26 -6.62
C ASP A 80 -19.74 8.06 -5.53
N GLN A 81 -18.50 7.68 -5.21
CA GLN A 81 -17.64 8.42 -4.28
C GLN A 81 -16.87 9.52 -5.03
N ALA A 82 -16.84 10.72 -4.46
CA ALA A 82 -15.99 11.79 -4.97
C ALA A 82 -14.51 11.44 -4.73
N LEU A 83 -13.65 11.79 -5.69
CA LEU A 83 -12.21 11.79 -5.45
C LEU A 83 -11.90 12.92 -4.47
N ASP A 84 -11.52 12.57 -3.25
CA ASP A 84 -11.16 13.52 -2.20
C ASP A 84 -9.66 13.44 -1.89
N PRO A 85 -8.85 14.40 -2.35
CA PRO A 85 -7.41 14.39 -2.10
C PRO A 85 -7.05 14.59 -0.61
N PHE A 86 -8.02 14.89 0.25
CA PHE A 86 -7.84 15.00 1.70
C PHE A 86 -8.20 13.71 2.45
N ASP A 87 -8.83 12.72 1.80
CA ASP A 87 -9.08 11.39 2.36
C ASP A 87 -8.07 10.38 1.80
N LEU A 88 -6.79 10.56 2.14
CA LEU A 88 -5.71 9.66 1.74
C LEU A 88 -5.22 8.85 2.93
N ARG A 89 -4.88 7.58 2.66
CA ARG A 89 -4.11 6.77 3.61
C ARG A 89 -2.65 7.06 3.41
N THR A 90 -1.99 7.38 4.51
CA THR A 90 -0.61 7.84 4.49
C THR A 90 0.25 6.95 5.37
N SER A 91 1.47 6.74 4.92
CA SER A 91 2.48 6.00 5.67
C SER A 91 3.86 6.61 5.46
N VAL A 92 4.73 6.34 6.41
CA VAL A 92 6.17 6.59 6.29
C VAL A 92 6.90 5.30 6.52
N GLY A 93 8.13 5.21 6.05
CA GLY A 93 8.91 4.02 6.31
C GLY A 93 10.33 4.10 5.80
N PHE A 94 10.99 2.96 5.90
CA PHE A 94 12.35 2.78 5.45
C PHE A 94 12.53 1.37 4.88
N GLY A 95 13.59 1.18 4.12
CA GLY A 95 13.87 -0.11 3.52
C GLY A 95 15.31 -0.27 3.06
N PHE A 96 15.60 -1.48 2.63
CA PHE A 96 16.85 -1.86 1.98
C PHE A 96 16.55 -2.44 0.60
N ARG A 97 17.29 -1.96 -0.39
CA ARG A 97 17.22 -2.44 -1.78
C ARG A 97 18.58 -3.03 -2.15
N TRP A 98 18.59 -4.26 -2.62
CA TRP A 98 19.80 -4.96 -3.00
C TRP A 98 19.67 -5.54 -4.40
N ASN A 99 20.51 -5.06 -5.31
CA ASN A 99 20.70 -5.71 -6.60
C ASN A 99 21.67 -6.89 -6.43
N SER A 100 21.13 -8.02 -6.02
CA SER A 100 21.91 -9.24 -5.79
C SER A 100 22.20 -10.00 -7.09
N PRO A 101 23.15 -10.96 -7.09
CA PRO A 101 23.41 -11.82 -8.25
C PRO A 101 22.20 -12.64 -8.72
N VAL A 102 21.21 -12.86 -7.86
CA VAL A 102 19.99 -13.62 -8.18
C VAL A 102 18.81 -12.71 -8.57
N GLY A 103 18.99 -11.39 -8.52
CA GLY A 103 18.00 -10.40 -8.91
C GLY A 103 17.79 -9.28 -7.88
N PRO A 104 16.93 -8.31 -8.18
CA PRO A 104 16.57 -7.24 -7.26
C PRO A 104 15.80 -7.76 -6.05
N LEU A 105 16.19 -7.30 -4.87
CA LEU A 105 15.54 -7.59 -3.60
C LEU A 105 15.11 -6.25 -2.98
N ARG A 106 13.87 -6.19 -2.50
CA ARG A 106 13.36 -5.05 -1.72
C ARG A 106 12.87 -5.57 -0.38
N PHE A 107 13.24 -4.88 0.68
CA PHE A 107 12.79 -5.11 2.03
C PHE A 107 12.34 -3.77 2.57
N GLU A 108 11.07 -3.62 2.87
CA GLU A 108 10.45 -2.32 3.18
C GLU A 108 9.67 -2.47 4.49
N TRP A 109 9.83 -1.52 5.40
CA TRP A 109 9.06 -1.40 6.64
C TRP A 109 8.24 -0.13 6.58
N GLY A 110 6.92 -0.29 6.50
CA GLY A 110 5.96 0.80 6.41
C GLY A 110 5.16 0.96 7.70
N PHE A 111 4.89 2.21 8.05
CA PHE A 111 4.15 2.60 9.25
C PHE A 111 3.03 3.57 8.86
N PRO A 112 1.75 3.14 8.91
CA PRO A 112 0.61 4.05 8.75
C PRO A 112 0.69 5.22 9.74
N LEU A 113 0.49 6.45 9.26
CA LEU A 113 0.54 7.65 10.10
C LEU A 113 -0.74 7.87 10.90
N ASP A 114 -1.89 7.46 10.34
CA ASP A 114 -3.22 7.56 10.96
C ASP A 114 -4.01 6.25 10.72
N PRO A 115 -3.65 5.15 11.42
CA PRO A 115 -4.35 3.88 11.30
C PRO A 115 -5.74 3.96 11.94
N LYS A 116 -6.79 3.58 11.20
CA LYS A 116 -8.15 3.50 11.74
C LYS A 116 -8.47 2.09 12.25
N PRO A 117 -9.39 1.95 13.22
CA PRO A 117 -9.87 0.63 13.67
C PRO A 117 -10.40 -0.20 12.49
N GLY A 118 -10.02 -1.48 12.42
CA GLY A 118 -10.44 -2.38 11.34
C GLY A 118 -9.70 -2.20 10.01
N GLU A 119 -8.54 -1.53 10.02
CA GLU A 119 -7.67 -1.46 8.85
C GLU A 119 -6.61 -2.56 8.84
N ASP A 120 -6.45 -3.17 7.67
CA ASP A 120 -5.47 -4.21 7.45
C ASP A 120 -4.10 -3.59 7.18
N THR A 121 -3.25 -3.59 8.21
CA THR A 121 -1.87 -3.06 8.17
C THR A 121 -0.85 -4.19 8.03
N GLU A 122 0.26 -3.91 7.36
CA GLU A 122 1.38 -4.84 7.17
C GLU A 122 2.71 -4.10 7.37
N ALA A 123 3.37 -4.35 8.49
CA ALA A 123 4.55 -3.57 8.89
C ALA A 123 5.81 -3.90 8.08
N PHE A 124 5.88 -5.08 7.44
CA PHE A 124 7.05 -5.54 6.71
C PHE A 124 6.65 -6.20 5.40
N GLU A 125 7.26 -5.75 4.31
CA GLU A 125 6.98 -6.23 2.97
C GLU A 125 8.29 -6.53 2.24
N PHE A 126 8.29 -7.54 1.38
CA PHE A 126 9.47 -7.88 0.59
C PHE A 126 9.11 -8.36 -0.82
N THR A 127 10.03 -8.13 -1.76
CA THR A 127 9.94 -8.67 -3.12
C THR A 127 11.28 -9.24 -3.54
N ILE A 128 11.22 -10.34 -4.27
CA ILE A 128 12.38 -10.99 -4.89
C ILE A 128 12.14 -11.06 -6.39
N GLY A 129 13.08 -10.52 -7.17
CA GLY A 129 12.97 -10.42 -8.61
C GLY A 129 12.25 -9.15 -9.06
N ASN A 130 11.97 -9.08 -10.36
CA ASN A 130 11.19 -8.00 -10.94
C ASN A 130 9.71 -8.38 -10.91
N SER A 131 8.92 -7.67 -10.11
CA SER A 131 7.46 -7.62 -10.25
C SER A 131 7.14 -6.32 -10.97
N PHE A 132 6.55 -6.43 -12.16
CA PHE A 132 5.98 -5.33 -12.93
C PHE A 132 4.46 -5.34 -12.80
#